data_AF-A0A4Q5TM35-F1
#
_entry.id   AF-A0A4Q5TM35-F1
#
_cell.length_a   1.000
_cell.length_b   1.000
_cell.length_c   1.000
_cell.angle_alpha   90.00
_cell.angle_beta   90.00
_cell.angle_gamma   90.00
#
_symmetry.space_group_name_H-M   'P 1'
#
loop_
_entity.id
_entity.type
_entity.pdbx_description
1 polymer ?
#
loop_
_entity_poly.entity_id
_entity_poly.type
_entity_poly.pdbx_seq_one_letter_code
_entity_poly.pdbx_strand_id
1 'polypeptide(L)'
;MSGIGHVLSISDLLLIDNFKAAFGSDDKATLEKILYENGIDTEEPYTLEYSKHRNLRGNIVSCERFVGIERSDSSWLKSGASSWENIVANCDLDLRIQLMNMGKNYSNTAHIVSELERHAN
;
A
#
# COMPACT_ATOMS: atom_id res chain seq x y z
N MET A 1 -15.62 3.32 -0.75
CA MET A 1 -14.38 3.04 -1.49
C MET A 1 -13.39 2.52 -0.48
N SER A 2 -13.03 1.24 -0.56
CA SER A 2 -12.14 0.56 0.40
C SER A 2 -10.79 0.36 -0.28
N GLY A 3 -9.95 1.40 -0.30
CA GLY A 3 -8.57 1.26 -0.71
C GLY A 3 -7.80 0.37 0.27
N ILE A 4 -6.73 -0.27 -0.20
CA ILE A 4 -5.86 -1.08 0.67
C ILE A 4 -4.91 -0.16 1.39
N GLY A 5 -4.75 -0.35 2.70
CA GLY A 5 -3.87 0.49 3.51
C GLY A 5 -2.40 0.21 3.18
N HIS A 6 -1.63 1.26 2.92
CA HIS A 6 -0.19 1.21 2.74
C HIS A 6 0.52 2.00 3.83
N VAL A 7 1.70 1.54 4.24
CA VAL A 7 2.47 2.19 5.30
C VAL A 7 3.93 2.34 4.89
N LEU A 8 4.48 3.54 5.10
CA LEU A 8 5.87 3.86 4.78
C LEU A 8 6.59 4.40 6.01
N SER A 9 7.67 3.73 6.41
CA SER A 9 8.50 4.17 7.53
C SER A 9 9.30 5.41 7.15
N ILE A 10 9.38 6.42 8.04
CA ILE A 10 10.34 7.52 7.86
C ILE A 10 11.78 6.97 7.80
N SER A 11 12.09 5.90 8.54
CA SER A 11 13.43 5.31 8.51
C SER A 11 13.85 4.84 7.12
N ASP A 12 12.90 4.42 6.28
CA ASP A 12 13.16 3.98 4.91
C ASP A 12 13.19 5.20 3.96
N LEU A 13 12.25 6.14 4.13
CA LEU A 13 12.20 7.38 3.32
C LEU A 13 13.45 8.26 3.50
N LEU A 14 14.09 8.24 4.67
CA LEU A 14 15.35 8.96 4.92
C LEU A 14 16.53 8.49 4.06
N LEU A 15 16.43 7.34 3.41
CA LEU A 15 17.43 6.82 2.48
C LEU A 15 17.29 7.44 1.08
N ILE A 16 16.15 8.07 0.79
CA ILE A 16 15.90 8.70 -0.50
C ILE A 16 16.57 10.08 -0.50
N ASP A 17 17.45 10.29 -1.47
CA ASP A 17 18.04 11.59 -1.72
C ASP A 17 16.92 12.60 -2.01
N ASN A 18 16.99 13.78 -1.39
CA ASN A 18 15.99 14.85 -1.37
C ASN A 18 14.86 14.73 -0.33
N PHE A 19 14.57 13.56 0.26
CA PHE A 19 13.52 13.47 1.29
C PHE A 19 13.82 14.35 2.51
N LYS A 20 15.07 14.34 2.99
CA LYS A 20 15.50 15.18 4.13
C LYS A 20 15.31 16.67 3.86
N ALA A 21 15.59 17.11 2.63
CA ALA A 21 15.46 18.51 2.23
C ALA A 21 13.99 18.91 2.08
N ALA A 22 13.18 18.05 1.44
CA ALA A 22 11.74 18.27 1.25
C ALA A 22 10.99 18.32 2.58
N PHE A 23 11.25 17.37 3.48
CA PHE A 23 10.62 17.33 4.81
C PHE A 23 11.06 18.51 5.68
N GLY A 24 12.32 18.94 5.60
CA GLY A 24 12.83 20.07 6.37
C GLY A 24 12.42 21.45 5.85
N SER A 25 12.09 21.55 4.55
CA SER A 25 11.75 22.81 3.88
C SER A 25 10.25 23.00 3.63
N ASP A 26 9.42 22.08 4.14
CA ASP A 26 7.96 22.04 3.94
C ASP A 26 7.54 22.06 2.45
N ASP A 27 8.37 21.47 1.58
CA ASP A 27 8.05 21.34 0.16
C ASP A 27 7.12 20.15 -0.06
N LYS A 28 5.83 20.44 0.07
CA LYS A 28 4.74 19.48 -0.06
C LYS A 28 4.75 18.77 -1.42
N ALA A 29 5.07 19.46 -2.52
CA ALA A 29 5.02 18.88 -3.86
C ALA A 29 6.09 17.78 -4.03
N THR A 30 7.31 18.05 -3.55
CA THR A 30 8.40 17.06 -3.58
C THR A 30 8.11 15.91 -2.63
N LEU A 31 7.56 16.18 -1.44
CA LEU A 31 7.17 15.15 -0.49
C LEU A 31 6.11 14.21 -1.08
N GLU A 32 5.02 14.76 -1.63
CA GLU A 32 3.95 13.98 -2.26
C GLU A 32 4.49 13.16 -3.43
N LYS A 33 5.36 13.73 -4.27
CA LYS A 33 6.00 12.96 -5.34
C LYS A 33 6.76 11.75 -4.80
N ILE A 34 7.53 11.91 -3.72
CA ILE A 34 8.27 10.80 -3.10
C ILE A 34 7.30 9.76 -2.53
N LEU A 35 6.24 10.19 -1.83
CA LEU A 35 5.24 9.27 -1.28
C LEU A 35 4.52 8.48 -2.40
N TYR A 36 4.17 9.16 -3.48
CA TYR A 36 3.57 8.57 -4.67
C TYR A 36 4.48 7.54 -5.33
N GLU A 37 5.76 7.87 -5.52
CA GLU A 37 6.76 6.94 -6.07
C GLU A 37 6.96 5.69 -5.20
N ASN A 38 6.72 5.79 -3.89
CA ASN A 38 6.82 4.68 -2.93
C ASN A 38 5.48 3.98 -2.64
N GLY A 39 4.42 4.33 -3.38
CA GLY A 39 3.18 3.58 -3.41
C GLY A 39 2.04 4.10 -2.54
N ILE A 40 2.18 5.25 -1.89
CA ILE A 40 1.03 5.92 -1.26
C ILE A 40 0.32 6.76 -2.31
N ASP A 41 -0.99 6.59 -2.43
CA ASP A 41 -1.81 7.49 -3.22
C ASP A 41 -1.94 8.86 -2.52
N THR A 42 -1.46 9.90 -3.18
CA THR A 42 -1.44 11.28 -2.66
C THR A 42 -2.74 12.03 -2.93
N GLU A 43 -3.62 11.51 -3.79
CA GLU A 43 -4.96 12.09 -3.99
C GLU A 43 -5.87 11.79 -2.79
N GLU A 44 -5.58 10.71 -2.06
CA GLU A 44 -6.28 10.26 -0.87
C GLU A 44 -5.61 10.78 0.41
N PRO A 45 -6.36 10.95 1.52
CA PRO A 45 -5.80 11.44 2.77
C PRO A 45 -4.83 10.42 3.39
N TYR A 46 -3.65 10.89 3.78
CA TYR A 46 -2.66 10.13 4.55
C TYR A 46 -2.39 10.79 5.90
N THR A 47 -2.00 9.99 6.88
CA THR A 47 -1.66 10.44 8.24
C THR A 47 -0.24 10.05 8.60
N LEU A 48 0.36 10.79 9.54
CA LEU A 48 1.65 10.47 10.12
C LEU A 48 1.45 9.94 11.54
N GLU A 49 1.93 8.72 11.79
CA GLU A 49 1.77 8.04 13.07
C GLU A 49 3.11 7.62 13.66
N TYR A 50 3.34 7.87 14.95
CA TYR A 50 4.48 7.32 15.67
C TYR A 50 4.20 5.89 16.12
N SER A 51 5.03 4.93 15.68
CA SER A 51 4.84 3.52 16.06
C SER A 51 6.14 2.74 16.06
N LYS A 52 6.22 1.70 16.90
CA LYS A 52 7.29 0.71 16.86
C LYS A 52 6.97 -0.33 15.81
N HIS A 53 7.74 -0.37 14.72
CA HIS A 53 7.48 -1.23 13.57
C HIS A 53 8.78 -1.79 12.97
N ARG A 54 8.62 -2.76 12.06
CA ARG A 54 9.73 -3.30 11.27
C ARG A 54 9.82 -2.52 9.97
N ASN A 55 10.99 -1.98 9.67
CA ASN A 55 11.24 -1.28 8.40
C ASN A 55 11.47 -2.29 7.26
N LEU A 56 11.56 -1.80 6.01
CA LEU A 56 11.81 -2.63 4.82
C LEU A 56 13.16 -3.37 4.89
N ARG A 57 14.09 -2.85 5.68
CA ARG A 57 15.41 -3.47 5.95
C ARG A 57 15.36 -4.56 7.01
N GLY A 58 14.21 -4.83 7.62
CA GLY A 58 14.00 -5.87 8.61
C GLY A 58 14.40 -5.50 10.05
N ASN A 59 14.76 -4.24 10.31
CA ASN A 59 15.10 -3.74 11.65
C ASN A 59 13.86 -3.22 12.38
N ILE A 60 13.82 -3.41 13.70
CA ILE A 60 12.77 -2.85 14.55
C ILE A 60 13.16 -1.42 14.90
N VAL A 61 12.37 -0.46 14.43
CA VAL A 61 12.57 0.97 14.64
C VAL A 61 11.39 1.58 15.37
N SER A 62 11.65 2.63 16.14
CA SER A 62 10.63 3.43 16.81
C SER A 62 10.69 4.84 16.23
N CYS A 63 9.95 5.04 15.15
CA CYS A 63 9.88 6.29 14.42
C CYS A 63 8.47 6.50 13.87
N GLU A 64 8.26 7.66 13.28
CA GLU A 64 7.03 7.96 12.57
C GLU A 64 6.96 7.18 11.26
N ARG A 65 5.73 6.92 10.80
CA ARG A 65 5.42 6.29 9.52
C ARG A 65 4.22 7.01 8.90
N PHE A 66 4.22 7.10 7.58
CA PHE A 66 3.05 7.52 6.82
C PHE A 66 2.10 6.34 6.69
N VAL A 67 0.81 6.60 6.89
CA VAL A 67 -0.28 5.64 6.73
C VAL A 67 -1.25 6.24 5.73
N GLY A 68 -1.47 5.56 4.61
CA GLY A 68 -2.33 6.03 3.54
C GLY A 68 -2.95 4.89 2.76
N ILE A 69 -3.50 5.20 1.59
CA ILE A 69 -4.02 4.21 0.66
C ILE A 69 -2.92 3.81 -0.33
N GLU A 70 -2.85 2.54 -0.67
CA GLU A 70 -1.94 2.03 -1.68
C GLU A 70 -2.39 2.46 -3.08
N ARG A 71 -1.42 2.87 -3.89
CA ARG A 71 -1.61 3.15 -5.31
C ARG A 71 -2.15 1.93 -6.04
N SER A 72 -3.17 2.07 -6.88
CA SER A 72 -3.79 0.96 -7.63
C SER A 72 -3.57 1.06 -9.15
N ASP A 73 -2.72 1.98 -9.60
CA ASP A 73 -2.43 2.17 -11.01
C ASP A 73 -1.62 1.01 -11.60
N SER A 74 -1.77 0.82 -12.91
CA SER A 74 -1.12 -0.30 -13.61
C SER A 74 0.41 -0.31 -13.52
N SER A 75 1.06 0.85 -13.30
CA SER A 75 2.53 0.90 -13.15
C SER A 75 2.97 0.42 -11.76
N TRP A 76 2.18 0.72 -10.72
CA TRP A 76 2.43 0.20 -9.37
C TRP A 76 2.17 -1.29 -9.28
N LEU A 77 1.02 -1.75 -9.78
CA LEU A 77 0.64 -3.16 -9.74
C LEU A 77 1.67 -4.05 -10.46
N LYS A 78 2.36 -3.52 -11.49
CA LYS A 78 3.42 -4.23 -12.23
C LYS A 78 4.83 -4.00 -11.69
N SER A 79 5.01 -3.12 -10.71
CA SER A 79 6.34 -2.78 -10.16
C SER A 79 6.98 -3.93 -9.37
N GLY A 80 6.18 -4.89 -8.89
CA GLY A 80 6.61 -5.93 -7.96
C GLY A 80 6.72 -5.47 -6.51
N ALA A 81 6.52 -4.18 -6.23
CA ALA A 81 6.46 -3.62 -4.87
C ALA A 81 5.03 -3.49 -4.33
N SER A 82 4.02 -3.73 -5.16
CA SER A 82 2.62 -3.69 -4.76
C SER A 82 2.26 -4.87 -3.84
N SER A 83 1.37 -4.62 -2.89
CA SER A 83 0.88 -5.66 -1.99
C SER A 83 0.09 -6.73 -2.75
N TRP A 84 0.09 -7.94 -2.19
CA TRP A 84 -0.68 -9.05 -2.73
C TRP A 84 -2.18 -8.72 -2.77
N GLU A 85 -2.69 -8.13 -1.69
CA GLU A 85 -4.07 -7.72 -1.55
C GLU A 85 -4.46 -6.77 -2.69
N ASN A 86 -3.59 -5.84 -3.06
CA ASN A 86 -3.87 -4.82 -4.08
C ASN A 86 -3.85 -5.39 -5.49
N ILE A 87 -2.95 -6.34 -5.75
CA ILE A 87 -2.95 -7.12 -6.98
C ILE A 87 -4.24 -7.93 -7.12
N VAL A 88 -4.65 -8.61 -6.05
CA VAL A 88 -5.89 -9.42 -6.04
C VAL A 88 -7.12 -8.53 -6.20
N ALA A 89 -7.17 -7.37 -5.56
CA ALA A 89 -8.28 -6.42 -5.64
C ALA A 89 -8.42 -5.73 -7.01
N ASN A 90 -7.37 -5.73 -7.85
CA ASN A 90 -7.38 -5.12 -9.19
C ASN A 90 -7.32 -6.14 -10.34
N CYS A 91 -7.33 -7.44 -10.04
CA CYS A 91 -7.40 -8.47 -11.06
C CYS A 91 -8.85 -8.84 -11.44
N ASP A 92 -9.00 -9.43 -12.63
CA ASP A 92 -10.27 -9.93 -13.15
C ASP A 92 -10.95 -10.88 -12.17
N LEU A 93 -12.29 -10.90 -12.13
CA LEU A 93 -13.06 -11.67 -11.14
C LEU A 93 -12.71 -13.16 -11.13
N ASP A 94 -12.61 -13.79 -12.30
CA ASP A 94 -12.25 -15.21 -12.42
C ASP A 94 -10.83 -15.48 -11.90
N LEU A 95 -9.90 -14.58 -12.24
CA LEU A 95 -8.53 -14.68 -11.77
C LEU A 95 -8.47 -14.45 -10.25
N ARG A 96 -9.23 -13.49 -9.71
CA ARG A 96 -9.34 -13.22 -8.27
C ARG A 96 -9.78 -14.46 -7.52
N ILE A 97 -10.84 -15.12 -7.98
CA ILE A 97 -11.37 -16.35 -7.36
C ILE A 97 -10.32 -17.46 -7.40
N GLN A 98 -9.63 -17.64 -8.53
CA GLN A 98 -8.54 -18.63 -8.65
C GLN A 98 -7.38 -18.33 -7.70
N LEU A 99 -6.91 -17.08 -7.65
CA LEU A 99 -5.81 -16.65 -6.79
C LEU A 99 -6.17 -16.78 -5.30
N MET A 100 -7.41 -16.44 -4.93
CA MET A 100 -7.91 -16.66 -3.57
C MET A 100 -7.94 -18.15 -3.23
N ASN A 101 -8.48 -19.00 -4.11
CA ASN A 101 -8.52 -20.45 -3.89
C ASN A 101 -7.14 -21.10 -3.82
N MET A 102 -6.16 -20.58 -4.56
CA MET A 102 -4.76 -21.05 -4.52
C MET A 102 -4.01 -20.56 -3.28
N GLY A 103 -4.40 -19.41 -2.72
CA GLY A 103 -3.86 -18.88 -1.49
C GLY A 103 -4.23 -19.80 -0.32
N LYS A 104 -3.23 -20.38 0.35
CA LYS A 104 -3.41 -21.26 1.52
C LYS A 104 -4.11 -20.59 2.72
N ASN A 105 -4.42 -19.30 2.63
CA ASN A 105 -5.07 -18.50 3.68
C ASN A 105 -6.60 -18.37 3.51
N TYR A 106 -7.19 -18.79 2.38
CA TYR A 106 -8.61 -18.61 2.08
C TYR A 106 -9.35 -19.94 1.96
N SER A 107 -9.46 -20.67 3.07
CA SER A 107 -10.18 -21.96 3.11
C SER A 107 -11.68 -21.83 3.45
N ASN A 108 -12.27 -20.62 3.38
CA ASN A 108 -13.66 -20.39 3.81
C ASN A 108 -14.57 -19.95 2.66
N THR A 109 -15.44 -20.85 2.21
CA THR A 109 -16.42 -20.66 1.13
C THR A 109 -17.29 -19.40 1.29
N ALA A 110 -17.55 -18.98 2.53
CA ALA A 110 -18.35 -17.78 2.83
C ALA A 110 -17.73 -16.48 2.29
N HIS A 111 -16.40 -16.37 2.24
CA HIS A 111 -15.73 -15.18 1.73
C HIS A 111 -15.88 -15.06 0.21
N ILE A 112 -15.83 -16.19 -0.50
CA ILE A 112 -15.99 -16.24 -1.96
C ILE A 112 -17.40 -15.78 -2.36
N VAL A 113 -18.43 -16.24 -1.64
CA VAL A 113 -19.82 -15.82 -1.86
C VAL A 113 -19.97 -14.32 -1.68
N SER A 114 -19.40 -13.75 -0.61
CA SER A 114 -19.46 -12.30 -0.37
C SER A 114 -18.78 -11.45 -1.46
N GLU A 115 -17.73 -11.99 -2.10
CA GLU A 115 -17.01 -11.30 -3.16
C GLU A 115 -17.78 -11.35 -4.48
N LEU A 116 -18.42 -12.49 -4.78
CA LEU A 116 -19.34 -12.65 -5.92
C LEU A 116 -20.53 -11.70 -5.81
N GLU A 117 -21.15 -11.61 -4.63
CA GLU A 117 -22.27 -10.70 -4.37
C GLU A 117 -21.89 -9.22 -4.54
N ARG A 118 -20.65 -8.85 -4.19
CA ARG A 118 -20.14 -7.48 -4.34
C ARG A 118 -19.92 -7.04 -5.79
N HIS A 119 -19.76 -7.99 -6.72
CA HIS A 119 -19.48 -7.72 -8.15
C HIS A 119 -20.66 -8.03 -9.08
N ALA A 120 -21.78 -8.55 -8.54
CA ALA A 120 -22.98 -8.87 -9.31
C ALA A 120 -24.01 -7.71 -9.37
N ASN A 121 -23.80 -6.63 -8.60
CA ASN A 121 -24.56 -5.37 -8.66
C ASN A 121 -23.77 -4.28 -9.36
#